data_AF-A0A1W9L0V9-F1
#
_entry.id   AF-A0A1W9L0V9-F1
#
_cell.length_a   1.000
_cell.length_b   1.000
_cell.length_c   1.000
_cell.angle_alpha   90.00
_cell.angle_beta   90.00
_cell.angle_gamma   90.00
#
_symmetry.space_group_name_H-M   'P 1'
#
loop_
_entity.id
_entity.type
_entity.pdbx_description
1 polymer ?
#
loop_
_entity_poly.entity_id
_entity_poly.type
_entity_poly.pdbx_seq_one_letter_code
_entity_poly.pdbx_strand_id
1 'polypeptide(L)' 'MAIDGLEYFSSKTIHSEHCSTRQHANGTITYYHSMMVAALVKPNSDKIIPWFPEFIQPQDGEKNKIAS' A
#
# COMPACT_ATOMS: atom_id res chain seq x y z
N MET A 1 -6.59 17.07 -9.25
CA MET A 1 -5.78 15.84 -9.21
C MET A 1 -6.37 14.96 -8.13
N ALA A 2 -6.42 13.65 -8.35
CA ALA A 2 -6.83 12.68 -7.34
C ALA A 2 -5.63 11.80 -7.00
N ILE A 3 -5.40 11.54 -5.72
CA ILE A 3 -4.35 10.65 -5.22
C ILE A 3 -5.01 9.71 -4.23
N ASP A 4 -4.78 8.41 -4.38
CA ASP A 4 -5.33 7.40 -3.49
C ASP A 4 -4.28 6.32 -3.19
N GLY A 5 -4.41 5.72 -2.02
CA GLY A 5 -3.59 4.60 -1.58
C GLY A 5 -4.39 3.30 -1.72
N LEU A 6 -3.78 2.27 -2.27
CA LEU A 6 -4.45 0.98 -2.44
C LEU A 6 -3.52 -0.21 -2.17
N GLU A 7 -4.11 -1.34 -1.78
CA GLU A 7 -3.39 -2.60 -1.60
C GLU A 7 -3.27 -3.30 -2.97
N TYR A 8 -2.05 -3.48 -3.45
CA TYR A 8 -1.75 -4.16 -4.72
C TYR A 8 -1.76 -5.68 -4.57
N PHE A 9 -1.23 -6.18 -3.45
CA PHE A 9 -1.09 -7.61 -3.18
C PHE A 9 -1.14 -7.90 -1.69
N SER A 10 -1.73 -9.02 -1.30
CA SER A 10 -1.62 -9.57 0.05
C SER A 10 -1.56 -11.10 0.06
N SER A 11 -0.81 -11.62 1.03
CA SER A 11 -0.65 -13.06 1.24
C SER A 11 -0.35 -13.37 2.71
N LYS A 12 -0.77 -14.56 3.15
CA LYS A 12 -0.40 -15.10 4.46
C LYS A 12 0.94 -15.83 4.44
N THR A 13 1.46 -16.17 3.25
CA THR A 13 2.63 -17.05 3.10
C THR A 13 3.74 -16.46 2.23
N ILE A 14 3.39 -15.69 1.19
CA ILE A 14 4.36 -15.09 0.28
C ILE A 14 4.79 -13.73 0.85
N HIS A 15 6.09 -13.54 1.03
CA HIS A 15 6.66 -12.28 1.55
C HIS A 15 7.90 -11.86 0.76
N SER A 16 8.20 -10.56 0.80
CA SER A 16 9.44 -9.94 0.33
C SER A 16 9.96 -8.95 1.37
N GLU A 17 11.23 -8.53 1.26
CA GLU A 17 11.82 -7.53 2.16
C GLU A 17 11.13 -6.15 2.08
N HIS A 18 10.40 -5.90 0.99
CA HIS A 18 9.67 -4.65 0.76
C HIS A 18 8.18 -4.75 1.14
N CYS A 19 7.71 -5.89 1.66
CA CYS A 19 6.33 -6.03 2.15
C CYS A 19 6.15 -5.33 3.50
N SER A 20 5.01 -4.66 3.66
CA SER A 20 4.49 -4.32 4.99
C SER A 20 3.82 -5.52 5.64
N THR A 21 3.71 -5.49 6.97
CA THR A 21 3.09 -6.58 7.73
C THR A 21 1.86 -6.11 8.49
N ARG A 22 0.84 -6.97 8.56
CA ARG A 22 -0.37 -6.77 9.35
C ARG A 22 -0.51 -7.91 10.33
N GLN A 23 -0.49 -7.60 11.62
CA GLN A 23 -0.85 -8.54 12.68
C GLN A 23 -2.36 -8.46 12.92
N HIS A 24 -3.02 -9.61 12.89
CA HIS A 24 -4.45 -9.73 13.15
C HIS A 24 -4.70 -10.12 14.61
N ALA A 25 -5.88 -9.77 15.15
CA ALA A 25 -6.24 -10.10 16.53
C ALA A 25 -6.28 -11.61 16.83
N ASN A 26 -6.43 -12.45 15.80
CA ASN A 26 -6.36 -13.91 15.90
C ASN A 26 -4.93 -14.47 15.89
N GLY A 27 -3.90 -13.62 15.94
CA GLY A 27 -2.50 -13.99 15.94
C GLY A 27 -1.91 -14.31 14.56
N THR A 28 -2.69 -14.23 13.48
CA THR A 28 -2.16 -14.45 12.13
C THR A 28 -1.45 -13.21 11.59
N ILE A 29 -0.50 -13.42 10.68
CA ILE A 29 0.24 -12.36 9.99
C ILE A 29 -0.16 -12.35 8.52
N THR A 30 -0.26 -11.17 7.92
CA THR A 30 -0.42 -10.99 6.48
C THR A 30 0.64 -10.02 5.98
N TYR A 31 1.33 -10.42 4.93
CA TYR A 31 2.27 -9.60 4.19
C TYR A 31 1.52 -8.94 3.04
N TYR A 32 1.76 -7.65 2.83
CA TYR A 32 1.08 -6.91 1.77
C TYR A 32 1.98 -5.84 1.15
N HIS A 33 1.68 -5.52 -0.10
CA HIS A 33 2.22 -4.35 -0.79
C HIS A 33 1.09 -3.37 -1.03
N SER A 34 1.26 -2.14 -0.56
CA SER A 34 0.41 -1.03 -0.95
C SER A 34 1.16 -0.13 -1.95
N MET A 35 0.39 0.62 -2.73
CA MET A 35 0.92 1.60 -3.66
C MET A 35 0.08 2.87 -3.64
N MET A 36 0.72 3.98 -3.94
CA MET A 36 0.07 5.25 -4.17
C MET A 36 -0.14 5.45 -5.66
N VAL A 37 -1.35 5.84 -6.05
CA VAL A 37 -1.72 6.08 -7.44
C VAL A 37 -2.26 7.48 -7.57
N ALA A 38 -1.82 8.19 -8.60
CA ALA A 38 -2.33 9.51 -8.94
C ALA A 38 -3.01 9.50 -10.30
N ALA A 39 -4.06 10.29 -10.45
CA ALA A 39 -4.71 10.53 -11.74
C ALA A 39 -4.93 12.03 -11.95
N LEU A 40 -4.61 12.48 -13.16
CA LEU A 40 -5.03 13.80 -13.63
C LEU A 40 -6.48 13.71 -14.09
N VAL A 41 -7.32 14.50 -13.44
CA VAL A 41 -8.76 14.60 -13.70
C VAL A 41 -9.09 15.99 -14.21
N LYS A 42 -9.94 16.06 -15.23
CA LYS A 42 -10.53 17.31 -15.72
C LYS A 42 -11.98 17.38 -15.26
N PRO A 43 -12.43 18.46 -14.60
CA PRO A 43 -13.84 18.65 -14.26
C PRO A 43 -14.73 18.55 -15.50
N ASN A 44 -15.91 17.93 -15.35
CA ASN A 44 -16.91 17.79 -16.41
C ASN A 44 -16.41 16.97 -17.63
N SER A 45 -15.43 16.09 -17.41
CA SER A 45 -14.90 15.15 -18.40
C SER A 45 -14.82 13.76 -17.77
N ASP A 46 -15.17 12.74 -18.53
CA ASP A 46 -15.09 11.33 -18.16
C ASP A 46 -13.68 10.73 -18.38
N LYS A 47 -12.80 11.47 -19.04
CA LYS A 47 -11.41 11.07 -19.30
C LYS A 47 -10.51 11.32 -18.09
N ILE A 48 -9.67 10.33 -17.80
CA ILE A 48 -8.62 10.38 -16.78
C ILE A 48 -7.28 10.03 -17.42
N ILE A 49 -6.19 10.63 -16.93
CA ILE A 49 -4.83 10.23 -17.30
C ILE A 49 -4.17 9.66 -16.03
N PRO A 50 -3.95 8.33 -15.97
CA PRO A 50 -3.27 7.72 -14.83
C PRO A 50 -1.79 8.08 -14.85
N TRP A 51 -1.23 8.34 -13.68
CA TRP A 51 0.21 8.45 -13.47
C TRP A 51 0.78 7.09 -13.04
N PHE A 52 2.10 6.93 -13.14
CA PHE A 52 2.81 5.76 -12.65
C PHE A 52 2.59 5.55 -11.15
N PRO A 53 2.28 4.31 -10.72
CA PRO A 53 2.15 3.98 -9.30
C PRO A 53 3.51 3.96 -8.61
N GLU A 54 3.52 4.31 -7.32
CA GLU A 54 4.67 4.17 -6.45
C GLU A 54 4.37 3.20 -5.31
N PHE A 55 5.21 2.17 -5.15
CA PHE A 55 5.06 1.21 -4.05
C PHE A 55 5.47 1.82 -2.72
N ILE A 56 4.62 1.63 -1.71
CA ILE A 56 4.90 2.02 -0.33
C ILE A 56 5.72 0.91 0.31
N GLN A 57 6.91 1.25 0.79
CA GLN A 57 7.81 0.32 1.49
C GLN A 57 7.82 0.63 3.00
N PRO A 58 8.10 -0.38 3.85
CA PRO A 58 8.27 -0.17 5.29
C PRO A 58 9.29 0.93 5.59
N GLN A 59 8.89 1.90 6.39
CA GLN A 59 9.74 3.00 6.85
C GLN A 59 10.28 2.69 8.25
N ASP A 60 11.29 3.43 8.72
CA ASP A 60 11.88 3.22 10.04
C ASP A 60 10.87 3.29 11.20
N GLY A 61 9.76 4.03 11.03
CA GLY A 61 8.66 4.06 12.00
C GLY A 61 7.95 2.72 12.21
N GLU A 62 8.05 1.77 11.25
CA GLU A 62 7.48 0.43 11.39
C GLU A 62 8.25 -0.42 12.42
N LYS A 63 9.57 -0.22 12.54
CA LYS A 63 10.44 -0.92 13.50
C LYS A 63 10.00 -0.69 14.95
N ASN A 64 9.37 0.46 15.23
CA ASN A 64 8.90 0.83 16.56
C ASN A 64 7.59 0.15 16.98
N LYS A 65 6.86 -0.51 16.06
CA LYS A 65 5.61 -1.23 16.39
C LYS A 65 5.83 -2.65 16.91
N ILE A 66 7.08 -3.10 16.97
CA ILE A 66 7.46 -4.46 17.39
C ILE A 66 7.73 -4.51 18.93
N ALA A 67 7.75 -3.37 19.61
CA ALA A 67 8.14 -3.27 21.03
C ALA A 67 7.05 -2.68 21.96
N SER A 68 5.77 -2.75 21.58
CA SER A 68 4.64 -2.25 22.40
C SER A 68 3.68 -3.37 22.79
#